data_AF-A0ABD6IUT4-F1
#
_entry.id   AF-A0ABD6IUT4-F1
#
_cell.length_a   1.000
_cell.length_b   1.000
_cell.length_c   1.000
_cell.angle_alpha   90.00
_cell.angle_beta   90.00
_cell.angle_gamma   90.00
#
_symmetry.space_group_name_H-M   'P 1'
#
loop_
_entity.id
_entity.type
_entity.pdbx_description
1 polymer ?
#
loop_
_entity_poly.entity_id
_entity_poly.type
_entity_poly.pdbx_seq_one_letter_code
_entity_poly.pdbx_strand_id
1 'polypeptide(L)'
;MAATTVALTTLGTALAFAETPQYCDHEVCLKDGTRFGAPADAFPAQSQHGAVSATQLVNDCAQAQMNTLSDVSCGFYPYQDPQTVGYGQWTALTSDYANCSGGNDANNVNWASSTTYTTTNSVQVSASLKVGIDKLIETTISTSYSYTWGTAQGTTQQFSAFVPQGYKAHLQHRYQQQQVAGVMWINYGKTGDKPGQGYGHHYYAITDFTSTSPVKKDDGLVDDEVSLSPLTAVTPDECSA
;
A
#
# COMPACT_ATOMS: atom_id res chain seq x y z
N MET A 1 -59.48 -0.31 -19.30
CA MET A 1 -58.11 -0.87 -19.40
C MET A 1 -57.48 -0.29 -20.66
N ALA A 2 -56.56 0.64 -20.52
CA ALA A 2 -55.79 1.23 -21.61
C ALA A 2 -54.32 0.98 -21.30
N ALA A 3 -53.64 0.25 -22.18
CA ALA A 3 -52.22 -0.03 -22.05
C ALA A 3 -51.44 1.13 -22.68
N THR A 4 -50.72 1.89 -21.85
CA THR A 4 -49.82 2.94 -22.31
C THR A 4 -48.45 2.33 -22.58
N THR A 5 -48.10 2.18 -23.85
CA THR A 5 -46.78 1.77 -24.31
C THR A 5 -45.82 2.94 -24.12
N VAL A 6 -44.83 2.79 -23.23
CA VAL A 6 -43.72 3.76 -23.12
C VAL A 6 -42.67 3.37 -24.16
N ALA A 7 -42.43 4.29 -25.10
CA ALA A 7 -41.42 4.17 -26.13
C ALA A 7 -40.01 4.21 -25.49
N LEU A 8 -39.22 3.16 -25.69
CA LEU A 8 -37.78 3.19 -25.43
C LEU A 8 -37.13 4.10 -26.48
N THR A 9 -36.69 5.27 -26.05
CA THR A 9 -35.78 6.12 -26.82
C THR A 9 -34.47 5.38 -27.05
N THR A 10 -34.09 5.32 -28.31
CA THR A 10 -32.85 4.73 -28.86
C THR A 10 -31.61 5.22 -28.12
N LEU A 11 -30.93 4.32 -27.40
CA LEU A 11 -29.56 4.51 -26.97
C LEU A 11 -28.67 4.50 -28.21
N GLY A 12 -28.00 5.63 -28.45
CA GLY A 12 -27.01 5.77 -29.51
C GLY A 12 -25.94 4.69 -29.37
N THR A 13 -25.67 4.00 -30.48
CA THR A 13 -24.58 3.03 -30.60
C THR A 13 -23.24 3.74 -30.43
N ALA A 14 -22.69 3.71 -29.22
CA ALA A 14 -21.26 3.87 -29.04
C ALA A 14 -20.60 2.63 -29.65
N LEU A 15 -20.04 2.78 -30.85
CA LEU A 15 -19.12 1.81 -31.43
C LEU A 15 -17.83 1.82 -30.59
N ALA A 16 -17.83 1.09 -29.48
CA ALA A 16 -16.60 0.68 -28.83
C ALA A 16 -16.25 -0.71 -29.35
N PHE A 17 -15.34 -0.79 -30.32
CA PHE A 17 -14.57 -2.01 -30.51
C PHE A 17 -13.61 -2.14 -29.33
N ALA A 18 -14.14 -2.47 -28.15
CA ALA A 18 -13.32 -2.98 -27.07
C ALA A 18 -13.04 -4.45 -27.44
N GLU A 19 -11.90 -4.70 -28.06
CA GLU A 19 -11.43 -6.07 -28.25
C GLU A 19 -11.45 -6.79 -26.91
N THR A 20 -12.08 -7.97 -26.87
CA THR A 20 -12.20 -8.72 -25.63
C THR A 20 -10.80 -9.18 -25.21
N PRO A 21 -10.33 -8.80 -24.01
CA PRO A 21 -9.00 -9.18 -23.57
C PRO A 21 -8.83 -10.70 -23.42
N GLN A 22 -7.63 -11.20 -23.67
CA GLN A 22 -7.24 -12.61 -23.57
C GLN A 22 -6.04 -12.78 -22.63
N TYR A 23 -5.95 -13.93 -21.96
CA TYR A 23 -4.79 -14.29 -21.15
C TYR A 23 -3.72 -14.91 -22.05
N CYS A 24 -2.56 -14.28 -22.14
CA CYS A 24 -1.46 -14.69 -23.01
C CYS A 24 -0.18 -14.72 -22.19
N ASP A 25 0.35 -15.93 -21.93
CA ASP A 25 1.65 -16.12 -21.27
C ASP A 25 1.85 -15.27 -20.00
N HIS A 26 0.97 -15.46 -19.01
CA HIS A 26 0.94 -14.72 -17.74
C HIS A 26 0.57 -13.24 -17.82
N GLU A 27 0.27 -12.73 -19.02
CA GLU A 27 -0.16 -11.37 -19.28
C GLU A 27 -1.62 -11.33 -19.72
N VAL A 28 -2.21 -10.14 -19.71
CA VAL A 28 -3.48 -9.89 -20.38
C VAL A 28 -3.20 -9.07 -21.64
N CYS A 29 -3.65 -9.58 -22.79
CA CYS A 29 -3.34 -9.06 -24.11
C CYS A 29 -4.59 -8.86 -24.96
N LEU A 30 -4.53 -7.91 -25.89
CA LEU A 30 -5.50 -7.77 -26.97
C LEU A 30 -5.16 -8.71 -28.13
N LYS A 31 -6.08 -8.85 -29.08
CA LYS A 31 -5.95 -9.80 -30.20
C LYS A 31 -4.85 -9.40 -31.18
N ASP A 32 -4.53 -8.12 -31.25
CA ASP A 32 -3.42 -7.57 -32.03
C ASP A 32 -2.03 -7.81 -31.41
N GLY A 33 -1.97 -8.45 -30.23
CA GLY A 33 -0.74 -8.74 -29.49
C GLY A 33 -0.33 -7.62 -28.53
N THR A 34 -1.12 -6.55 -28.41
CA THR A 34 -0.90 -5.49 -27.42
C THR A 34 -1.03 -6.07 -26.01
N ARG A 35 0.08 -6.09 -25.29
CA ARG A 35 0.15 -6.46 -23.87
C ARG A 35 -0.36 -5.28 -23.06
N PHE A 36 -1.40 -5.49 -22.27
CA PHE A 36 -1.97 -4.43 -21.44
C PHE A 36 -1.93 -4.75 -19.96
N GLY A 37 -1.49 -5.95 -19.56
CA GLY A 37 -1.24 -6.25 -18.16
C GLY A 37 -0.16 -7.30 -17.93
N ALA A 38 0.74 -7.07 -16.98
CA ALA A 38 1.81 -7.99 -16.61
C ALA A 38 2.11 -7.91 -15.10
N PRO A 39 2.89 -8.84 -14.51
CA PRO A 39 3.45 -8.65 -13.17
C PRO A 39 4.35 -7.41 -13.10
N ALA A 40 4.49 -6.79 -11.92
CA ALA A 40 5.18 -5.51 -11.76
C ALA A 40 6.66 -5.54 -12.21
N ASP A 41 7.31 -6.70 -12.08
CA ASP A 41 8.72 -6.91 -12.45
C ASP A 41 8.94 -7.08 -13.97
N ALA A 42 7.87 -7.32 -14.75
CA ALA A 42 7.91 -7.38 -16.20
C ALA A 42 7.92 -5.98 -16.86
N PHE A 43 7.63 -4.92 -16.09
CA PHE A 43 7.68 -3.54 -16.59
C PHE A 43 9.12 -3.02 -16.65
N PRO A 44 9.45 -2.12 -17.60
CA PRO A 44 10.77 -1.52 -17.66
C PRO A 44 11.07 -0.70 -16.41
N ALA A 45 12.35 -0.64 -16.02
CA ALA A 45 12.80 0.14 -14.86
C ALA A 45 12.47 1.65 -14.98
N GLN A 46 12.40 2.16 -16.22
CA GLN A 46 12.05 3.54 -16.55
C GLN A 46 11.08 3.55 -17.73
N SER A 47 10.16 4.50 -17.76
CA SER A 47 9.24 4.65 -18.89
C SER A 47 10.00 5.00 -20.17
N GLN A 48 9.58 4.40 -21.28
CA GLN A 48 10.18 4.53 -22.60
C GLN A 48 9.10 4.41 -23.66
N HIS A 49 9.37 4.82 -24.89
CA HIS A 49 8.39 4.68 -25.97
C HIS A 49 7.93 3.21 -26.12
N GLY A 50 6.61 3.00 -26.09
CA GLY A 50 5.94 1.71 -26.06
C GLY A 50 5.62 1.16 -24.65
N ALA A 51 6.18 1.71 -23.56
CA ALA A 51 6.01 1.12 -22.22
C ALA A 51 6.22 2.11 -21.06
N VAL A 52 5.30 2.12 -20.10
CA VAL A 52 5.48 2.80 -18.79
C VAL A 52 6.27 1.92 -17.83
N SER A 53 6.93 2.49 -16.81
CA SER A 53 7.39 1.71 -15.66
C SER A 53 6.26 1.44 -14.67
N ALA A 54 6.34 0.37 -13.88
CA ALA A 54 5.37 0.09 -12.82
C ALA A 54 5.25 1.26 -11.82
N THR A 55 6.39 1.85 -11.44
CA THR A 55 6.42 3.03 -10.56
C THR A 55 5.71 4.24 -11.17
N GLN A 56 5.90 4.50 -12.47
CA GLN A 56 5.23 5.61 -13.15
C GLN A 56 3.71 5.38 -13.20
N LEU A 57 3.28 4.17 -13.54
CA LEU A 57 1.86 3.79 -13.55
C LEU A 57 1.19 4.04 -12.21
N VAL A 58 1.78 3.54 -11.12
CA VAL A 58 1.20 3.69 -9.78
C VAL A 58 1.24 5.16 -9.33
N ASN A 59 2.30 5.90 -9.64
CA ASN A 59 2.37 7.34 -9.36
C ASN A 59 1.28 8.13 -10.11
N ASP A 60 1.05 7.83 -11.39
CA ASP A 60 0.03 8.51 -12.18
C ASP A 60 -1.38 8.18 -11.67
N CYS A 61 -1.63 6.94 -11.24
CA CYS A 61 -2.89 6.59 -10.59
C CYS A 61 -3.10 7.29 -9.25
N ALA A 62 -2.06 7.40 -8.43
CA ALA A 62 -2.12 8.18 -7.20
C ALA A 62 -2.46 9.65 -7.48
N GLN A 63 -1.80 10.25 -8.47
CA GLN A 63 -2.03 11.64 -8.88
C GLN A 63 -3.43 11.86 -9.46
N ALA A 64 -3.92 10.92 -10.27
CA ALA A 64 -5.27 10.97 -10.81
C ALA A 64 -6.31 10.93 -9.68
N GLN A 65 -6.14 10.04 -8.71
CA GLN A 65 -7.03 9.94 -7.55
C GLN A 65 -6.97 11.19 -6.64
N MET A 66 -5.84 11.89 -6.65
CA MET A 66 -5.64 13.18 -5.98
C MET A 66 -6.09 14.39 -6.81
N ASN A 67 -6.62 14.19 -8.02
CA ASN A 67 -6.98 15.24 -8.98
C ASN A 67 -5.81 16.15 -9.40
N THR A 68 -4.57 15.68 -9.28
CA THR A 68 -3.38 16.42 -9.76
C THR A 68 -2.99 16.03 -11.18
N LEU A 69 -3.65 15.02 -11.75
CA LEU A 69 -3.52 14.58 -13.14
C LEU A 69 -4.91 14.29 -13.71
N SER A 70 -5.34 15.06 -14.72
CA SER A 70 -6.76 15.10 -15.15
C SER A 70 -7.08 14.30 -16.42
N ASP A 71 -6.06 13.86 -17.17
CA ASP A 71 -6.22 13.13 -18.44
C ASP A 71 -5.85 11.65 -18.27
N VAL A 72 -6.12 11.11 -17.09
CA VAL A 72 -5.80 9.75 -16.69
C VAL A 72 -6.96 9.22 -15.86
N SER A 73 -7.42 8.02 -16.18
CA SER A 73 -8.37 7.26 -15.37
C SER A 73 -7.69 6.03 -14.83
N CYS A 74 -7.92 5.71 -13.55
CA CYS A 74 -7.35 4.52 -12.91
C CYS A 74 -8.39 3.77 -12.10
N GLY A 75 -8.07 2.52 -11.79
CA GLY A 75 -8.84 1.70 -10.87
C GLY A 75 -8.01 0.58 -10.28
N PHE A 76 -8.53 0.03 -9.19
CA PHE A 76 -8.03 -1.20 -8.59
C PHE A 76 -9.13 -2.25 -8.60
N TYR A 77 -8.82 -3.44 -9.10
CA TYR A 77 -9.74 -4.58 -9.05
C TYR A 77 -9.15 -5.62 -8.10
N PRO A 78 -9.69 -5.76 -6.87
CA PRO A 78 -9.22 -6.77 -5.94
C PRO A 78 -9.58 -8.17 -6.45
N TYR A 79 -8.66 -9.13 -6.31
CA TYR A 79 -8.95 -10.54 -6.59
C TYR A 79 -9.85 -11.17 -5.53
N GLN A 80 -9.76 -10.65 -4.30
CA GLN A 80 -10.48 -11.10 -3.13
C GLN A 80 -10.58 -9.96 -2.12
N ASP A 81 -11.50 -10.08 -1.16
CA ASP A 81 -11.54 -9.16 -0.03
C ASP A 81 -10.20 -9.14 0.73
N PRO A 82 -9.84 -8.01 1.36
CA PRO A 82 -8.65 -7.94 2.19
C PRO A 82 -8.60 -9.05 3.24
N GLN A 83 -7.42 -9.64 3.41
CA GLN A 83 -7.18 -10.72 4.37
C GLN A 83 -6.20 -10.27 5.43
N THR A 84 -6.48 -10.58 6.70
CA THR A 84 -5.52 -10.41 7.78
C THR A 84 -4.31 -11.30 7.56
N VAL A 85 -3.11 -10.73 7.55
CA VAL A 85 -1.83 -11.44 7.36
C VAL A 85 -1.04 -11.62 8.67
N GLY A 86 -1.65 -11.27 9.80
CA GLY A 86 -1.05 -11.38 11.13
C GLY A 86 -0.22 -10.15 11.50
N TYR A 87 0.69 -10.31 12.47
CA TYR A 87 1.57 -9.24 12.90
C TYR A 87 2.77 -9.09 11.96
N GLY A 88 3.13 -7.83 11.66
CA GLY A 88 4.32 -7.49 10.90
C GLY A 88 5.63 -7.77 11.63
N GLN A 89 6.74 -7.37 11.02
CA GLN A 89 8.08 -7.44 11.62
C GLN A 89 8.21 -6.47 12.80
N TRP A 90 9.02 -6.86 13.79
CA TRP A 90 9.40 -5.97 14.88
C TRP A 90 10.24 -4.79 14.34
N THR A 91 9.83 -3.58 14.72
CA THR A 91 10.54 -2.33 14.40
C THR A 91 10.96 -1.66 15.70
N ALA A 92 12.14 -1.04 15.75
CA ALA A 92 12.61 -0.36 16.96
C ALA A 92 11.81 0.93 17.22
N LEU A 93 11.33 1.10 18.45
CA LEU A 93 10.71 2.33 18.97
C LEU A 93 11.73 3.27 19.63
N THR A 94 12.79 2.71 20.20
CA THR A 94 13.85 3.45 20.89
C THR A 94 15.22 3.04 20.34
N SER A 95 16.24 3.85 20.61
CA SER A 95 17.62 3.39 20.49
C SER A 95 17.91 2.28 21.52
N ASP A 96 19.00 1.53 21.30
CA ASP A 96 19.54 0.63 22.31
C ASP A 96 19.84 1.40 23.60
N TYR A 97 19.34 0.89 24.72
CA TYR A 97 19.70 1.30 26.06
C TYR A 97 20.68 0.27 26.63
N ALA A 98 21.92 0.69 26.88
CA ALA A 98 22.97 -0.15 27.47
C ALA A 98 23.05 0.06 28.98
N ASN A 99 22.83 -1.00 29.77
CA ASN A 99 23.00 -0.94 31.22
C ASN A 99 24.41 -1.36 31.63
N CYS A 100 25.30 -0.39 31.76
CA CYS A 100 26.71 -0.61 32.06
C CYS A 100 27.04 -0.66 33.56
N SER A 101 26.29 0.05 34.41
CA SER A 101 26.67 0.29 35.81
C SER A 101 25.50 0.31 36.81
N GLY A 102 24.26 0.09 36.37
CA GLY A 102 23.06 0.24 37.20
C GLY A 102 22.57 -1.06 37.87
N GLY A 103 22.14 -0.94 39.14
CA GLY A 103 21.35 -1.95 39.85
C GLY A 103 19.91 -2.04 39.36
N ASN A 104 19.16 -3.04 39.85
CA ASN A 104 17.88 -3.48 39.27
C ASN A 104 16.72 -2.45 39.33
N ASP A 105 16.87 -1.34 40.06
CA ASP A 105 15.73 -0.58 40.59
C ASP A 105 15.35 0.69 39.79
N ALA A 106 16.07 1.05 38.71
CA ALA A 106 15.84 2.33 38.01
C ALA A 106 15.76 2.27 36.47
N ASN A 107 15.76 1.09 35.85
CA ASN A 107 16.03 0.99 34.40
C ASN A 107 14.78 0.67 33.58
N ASN A 108 13.76 1.53 33.68
CA ASN A 108 12.59 1.45 32.81
C ASN A 108 12.84 2.26 31.54
N VAL A 109 12.90 1.59 30.39
CA VAL A 109 12.70 2.29 29.11
C VAL A 109 11.23 2.67 29.06
N ASN A 110 10.93 3.96 29.22
CA ASN A 110 9.57 4.48 29.15
C ASN A 110 9.32 5.01 27.73
N TRP A 111 8.24 4.54 27.11
CA TRP A 111 7.77 5.07 25.84
C TRP A 111 6.33 5.53 25.95
N ALA A 112 6.09 6.77 25.53
CA ALA A 112 4.78 7.36 25.35
C ALA A 112 4.81 8.18 24.06
N SER A 113 4.28 7.62 22.98
CA SER A 113 4.06 8.33 21.73
C SER A 113 2.87 7.72 20.98
N SER A 114 2.27 8.48 20.09
CA SER A 114 1.37 7.93 19.08
C SER A 114 2.21 7.52 17.87
N THR A 115 2.26 6.24 17.54
CA THR A 115 2.92 5.79 16.30
C THR A 115 1.94 5.87 15.15
N THR A 116 2.32 6.49 14.04
CA THR A 116 1.52 6.49 12.82
C THR A 116 1.89 5.30 11.94
N TYR A 117 0.94 4.40 11.71
CA TYR A 117 1.06 3.25 10.81
C TYR A 117 0.50 3.61 9.44
N THR A 118 1.26 3.31 8.39
CA THR A 118 0.89 3.68 7.01
C THR A 118 0.82 2.44 6.12
N THR A 119 0.03 2.53 5.05
CA THR A 119 -0.05 1.49 4.03
C THR A 119 1.27 1.36 3.27
N THR A 120 1.60 0.13 2.89
CA THR A 120 2.71 -0.21 1.99
C THR A 120 2.18 -0.91 0.74
N ASN A 121 2.90 -0.81 -0.38
CA ASN A 121 2.50 -1.36 -1.67
C ASN A 121 3.65 -2.15 -2.29
N SER A 122 3.36 -3.12 -3.17
CA SER A 122 4.40 -3.86 -3.92
C SER A 122 5.21 -2.95 -4.85
N VAL A 123 4.63 -1.84 -5.29
CA VAL A 123 5.32 -0.79 -6.03
C VAL A 123 5.54 0.41 -5.11
N GLN A 124 6.81 0.81 -4.94
CA GLN A 124 7.17 1.90 -4.04
C GLN A 124 6.68 3.25 -4.57
N VAL A 125 6.01 4.00 -3.69
CA VAL A 125 5.54 5.36 -3.95
C VAL A 125 5.88 6.30 -2.79
N SER A 126 6.04 7.59 -3.10
CA SER A 126 6.30 8.63 -2.09
C SER A 126 5.15 8.72 -1.08
N ALA A 127 5.44 9.22 0.12
CA ALA A 127 4.43 9.33 1.17
C ALA A 127 3.22 10.18 0.78
N SER A 128 3.42 11.27 0.01
CA SER A 128 2.32 12.11 -0.47
C SER A 128 1.39 11.39 -1.44
N LEU A 129 1.94 10.53 -2.31
CA LEU A 129 1.17 9.76 -3.28
C LEU A 129 0.47 8.54 -2.68
N LYS A 130 0.95 8.03 -1.53
CA LYS A 130 0.27 6.93 -0.81
C LYS A 130 -1.19 7.25 -0.51
N VAL A 131 -1.52 8.51 -0.19
CA VAL A 131 -2.90 8.94 0.08
C VAL A 131 -3.82 8.69 -1.11
N GLY A 132 -3.33 8.95 -2.34
CA GLY A 132 -4.07 8.65 -3.55
C GLY A 132 -4.31 7.16 -3.72
N ILE A 133 -3.31 6.33 -3.47
CA ILE A 133 -3.44 4.87 -3.55
C ILE A 133 -4.38 4.31 -2.48
N ASP A 134 -4.27 4.78 -1.24
CA ASP A 134 -5.17 4.39 -0.14
C ASP A 134 -6.63 4.65 -0.51
N LYS A 135 -6.92 5.85 -1.01
CA LYS A 135 -8.27 6.23 -1.44
C LYS A 135 -8.76 5.39 -2.62
N LEU A 136 -7.88 5.06 -3.57
CA LEU A 136 -8.24 4.22 -4.71
C LEU A 136 -8.65 2.82 -4.24
N ILE A 137 -7.86 2.22 -3.34
CA ILE A 137 -8.15 0.89 -2.80
C ILE A 137 -9.40 0.93 -1.93
N GLU A 138 -9.53 1.91 -1.03
CA GLU A 138 -10.71 2.11 -0.18
C GLU A 138 -12.01 2.16 -0.98
N THR A 139 -12.02 2.80 -2.16
CA THR A 139 -13.21 2.88 -3.02
C THR A 139 -13.60 1.57 -3.71
N THR A 140 -12.75 0.55 -3.66
CA THR A 140 -12.91 -0.70 -4.45
C THR A 140 -13.07 -1.95 -3.58
N ILE A 141 -12.64 -1.90 -2.32
CA ILE A 141 -12.84 -2.96 -1.35
C ILE A 141 -14.22 -2.86 -0.68
N SER A 142 -14.69 -3.96 -0.10
CA SER A 142 -16.01 -4.02 0.53
C SER A 142 -16.16 -3.05 1.72
N THR A 143 -17.40 -2.66 2.03
CA THR A 143 -17.73 -1.68 3.08
C THR A 143 -17.20 -2.05 4.47
N SER A 144 -17.04 -3.34 4.77
CA SER A 144 -16.45 -3.81 6.02
C SER A 144 -14.95 -3.52 6.16
N TYR A 145 -14.25 -3.26 5.05
CA TYR A 145 -12.82 -2.96 5.05
C TYR A 145 -12.51 -1.52 4.65
N SER A 146 -13.44 -0.81 4.01
CA SER A 146 -13.23 0.58 3.58
C SER A 146 -12.80 1.47 4.76
N TYR A 147 -13.47 1.38 5.90
CA TYR A 147 -13.13 2.19 7.08
C TYR A 147 -11.81 1.79 7.76
N THR A 148 -11.38 0.53 7.59
CA THR A 148 -10.13 0.03 8.19
C THR A 148 -8.92 0.24 7.27
N TRP A 149 -9.11 0.69 6.03
CA TRP A 149 -8.02 0.87 5.09
C TRP A 149 -7.33 2.24 5.23
N GLY A 150 -6.02 2.26 5.02
CA GLY A 150 -5.19 3.47 5.06
C GLY A 150 -4.44 3.69 6.36
N THR A 151 -4.00 4.93 6.57
CA THR A 151 -3.19 5.33 7.74
C THR A 151 -3.97 5.22 9.05
N ALA A 152 -3.28 4.83 10.13
CA ALA A 152 -3.86 4.68 11.46
C ALA A 152 -2.87 5.08 12.57
N GLN A 153 -3.37 5.31 13.79
CA GLN A 153 -2.53 5.63 14.96
C GLN A 153 -2.51 4.46 15.95
N GLY A 154 -1.33 4.18 16.50
CA GLY A 154 -1.12 3.28 17.62
C GLY A 154 -1.23 3.99 18.96
N THR A 155 -1.84 3.32 19.93
CA THR A 155 -2.00 3.82 21.29
C THR A 155 -1.31 2.94 22.31
N THR A 156 0.02 2.95 22.33
CA THR A 156 0.72 2.39 23.50
C THR A 156 0.89 3.50 24.54
N GLN A 157 0.04 3.46 25.57
CA GLN A 157 -0.07 4.55 26.55
C GLN A 157 1.12 4.62 27.52
N GLN A 158 1.77 3.50 27.83
CA GLN A 158 3.02 3.44 28.58
C GLN A 158 3.57 2.00 28.56
N PHE A 159 4.85 1.81 28.24
CA PHE A 159 5.55 0.53 28.42
C PHE A 159 6.83 0.77 29.21
N SER A 160 7.10 -0.12 30.16
CA SER A 160 8.28 -0.08 31.03
C SER A 160 8.86 -1.49 31.08
N ALA A 161 10.12 -1.65 30.72
CA ALA A 161 10.81 -2.93 30.77
C ALA A 161 12.23 -2.79 31.34
N PHE A 162 12.65 -3.85 32.02
CA PHE A 162 13.93 -3.95 32.71
C PHE A 162 15.04 -4.47 31.78
N VAL A 163 16.18 -3.75 31.74
CA VAL A 163 17.42 -4.21 31.10
C VAL A 163 18.46 -4.58 32.17
N PRO A 164 18.85 -5.86 32.30
CA PRO A 164 19.84 -6.28 33.30
C PRO A 164 21.21 -5.65 33.07
N GLN A 165 22.01 -5.55 34.13
CA GLN A 165 23.39 -5.08 34.04
C GLN A 165 24.20 -5.96 33.09
N GLY A 166 25.02 -5.33 32.25
CA GLY A 166 25.83 -6.01 31.24
C GLY A 166 25.07 -6.33 29.96
N TYR A 167 23.82 -5.87 29.84
CA TYR A 167 23.02 -6.04 28.63
C TYR A 167 22.54 -4.70 28.08
N LYS A 168 22.25 -4.71 26.79
CA LYS A 168 21.53 -3.68 26.07
C LYS A 168 20.31 -4.24 25.37
N ALA A 169 19.29 -3.42 25.25
CA ALA A 169 18.08 -3.71 24.50
C ALA A 169 17.36 -2.39 24.15
N HIS A 170 16.39 -2.47 23.24
CA HIS A 170 15.50 -1.36 22.91
C HIS A 170 14.05 -1.81 23.03
N LEU A 171 13.13 -0.85 23.11
CA LEU A 171 11.73 -1.15 22.88
C LEU A 171 11.50 -1.30 21.39
N GLN A 172 10.71 -2.30 21.03
CA GLN A 172 10.30 -2.59 19.68
C GLN A 172 8.79 -2.78 19.63
N HIS A 173 8.22 -2.55 18.45
CA HIS A 173 6.79 -2.68 18.22
C HIS A 173 6.48 -3.44 16.93
N ARG A 174 5.27 -3.99 16.87
CA ARG A 174 4.65 -4.55 15.67
C ARG A 174 3.14 -4.43 15.77
N TYR A 175 2.46 -4.51 14.65
CA TYR A 175 1.01 -4.36 14.59
C TYR A 175 0.40 -5.36 13.62
N GLN A 176 -0.89 -5.63 13.81
CA GLN A 176 -1.64 -6.50 12.93
C GLN A 176 -1.87 -5.83 11.57
N GLN A 177 -1.65 -6.59 10.50
CA GLN A 177 -1.72 -6.13 9.12
C GLN A 177 -2.80 -6.90 8.36
N GLN A 178 -3.39 -6.22 7.38
CA GLN A 178 -4.27 -6.78 6.36
C GLN A 178 -3.71 -6.47 4.99
N GLN A 179 -3.93 -7.38 4.03
CA GLN A 179 -3.42 -7.27 2.68
C GLN A 179 -4.52 -7.53 1.65
N VAL A 180 -4.48 -6.78 0.56
CA VAL A 180 -5.28 -7.03 -0.64
C VAL A 180 -4.36 -7.16 -1.85
N ALA A 181 -4.67 -8.12 -2.71
CA ALA A 181 -4.00 -8.33 -4.00
C ALA A 181 -5.01 -8.11 -5.13
N GLY A 182 -4.55 -7.60 -6.26
CA GLY A 182 -5.42 -7.31 -7.38
C GLY A 182 -4.72 -6.72 -8.59
N VAL A 183 -5.54 -6.26 -9.53
CA VAL A 183 -5.09 -5.57 -10.73
C VAL A 183 -5.17 -4.06 -10.51
N MET A 184 -4.04 -3.37 -10.60
CA MET A 184 -4.02 -1.92 -10.74
C MET A 184 -4.03 -1.58 -12.23
N TRP A 185 -4.97 -0.79 -12.71
CA TRP A 185 -5.04 -0.42 -14.13
C TRP A 185 -5.09 1.10 -14.33
N ILE A 186 -4.62 1.52 -15.50
CA ILE A 186 -4.61 2.91 -15.95
C ILE A 186 -5.08 3.01 -17.40
N ASN A 187 -5.80 4.09 -17.70
CA ASN A 187 -6.12 4.55 -19.04
C ASN A 187 -5.66 6.01 -19.18
N TYR A 188 -4.62 6.23 -19.98
CA TYR A 188 -4.12 7.55 -20.35
C TYR A 188 -4.95 8.13 -21.50
N GLY A 189 -5.39 9.37 -21.41
CA GLY A 189 -6.04 10.05 -22.53
C GLY A 189 -5.11 10.39 -23.70
N LYS A 190 -3.79 10.38 -23.46
CA LYS A 190 -2.73 10.67 -24.45
C LYS A 190 -1.62 9.62 -24.43
N THR A 191 -1.10 9.28 -25.60
CA THR A 191 -0.06 8.25 -25.79
C THR A 191 1.33 8.79 -26.14
N GLY A 192 1.61 10.08 -25.96
CA GLY A 192 2.97 10.58 -26.18
C GLY A 192 3.94 10.21 -25.05
N ASP A 193 5.15 10.75 -25.09
CA ASP A 193 6.24 10.37 -24.18
C ASP A 193 6.48 11.39 -23.03
N LYS A 194 5.46 12.17 -22.66
CA LYS A 194 5.53 13.17 -21.57
C LYS A 194 4.94 12.61 -20.27
N PRO A 195 5.27 13.19 -19.10
CA PRO A 195 4.60 12.85 -17.84
C PRO A 195 3.08 12.94 -17.97
N GLY A 196 2.37 11.94 -17.45
CA GLY A 196 0.91 11.82 -17.58
C GLY A 196 0.43 11.37 -18.96
N GLN A 197 1.30 10.78 -19.77
CA GLN A 197 0.97 10.17 -21.05
C GLN A 197 1.45 8.72 -21.05
N GLY A 198 0.78 7.87 -21.82
CA GLY A 198 1.01 6.43 -21.78
C GLY A 198 2.10 5.95 -22.73
N TYR A 199 3.10 6.75 -23.09
CA TYR A 199 4.32 6.32 -23.80
C TYR A 199 4.06 5.30 -24.91
N GLY A 200 3.22 5.65 -25.89
CA GLY A 200 2.84 4.80 -27.02
C GLY A 200 1.50 4.07 -26.89
N HIS A 201 0.99 3.84 -25.68
CA HIS A 201 -0.28 3.13 -25.46
C HIS A 201 -1.23 3.87 -24.51
N HIS A 202 -2.52 3.56 -24.60
CA HIS A 202 -3.52 4.13 -23.70
C HIS A 202 -3.66 3.33 -22.41
N TYR A 203 -3.52 2.00 -22.47
CA TYR A 203 -3.91 1.10 -21.39
C TYR A 203 -2.71 0.32 -20.85
N TYR A 204 -2.61 0.26 -19.52
CA TYR A 204 -1.65 -0.59 -18.80
C TYR A 204 -2.27 -1.14 -17.52
N ALA A 205 -1.74 -2.26 -17.03
CA ALA A 205 -2.18 -2.90 -15.81
C ALA A 205 -1.07 -3.70 -15.12
N ILE A 206 -0.98 -3.58 -13.80
CA ILE A 206 -0.13 -4.42 -12.95
C ILE A 206 -1.01 -5.51 -12.37
N THR A 207 -0.71 -6.76 -12.70
CA THR A 207 -1.57 -7.92 -12.39
C THR A 207 -1.30 -8.54 -11.02
N ASP A 208 -0.21 -8.16 -10.35
CA ASP A 208 0.20 -8.68 -9.04
C ASP A 208 0.36 -7.56 -8.02
N PHE A 209 -0.40 -6.47 -8.18
CA PHE A 209 -0.33 -5.35 -7.25
C PHE A 209 -0.87 -5.79 -5.88
N THR A 210 -0.04 -5.63 -4.85
CA THR A 210 -0.43 -5.89 -3.46
C THR A 210 -0.33 -4.61 -2.65
N SER A 211 -1.27 -4.44 -1.74
CA SER A 211 -1.24 -3.35 -0.76
C SER A 211 -1.52 -3.90 0.63
N THR A 212 -0.73 -3.45 1.61
CA THR A 212 -0.77 -3.90 3.01
C THR A 212 -1.04 -2.70 3.90
N SER A 213 -2.12 -2.77 4.67
CA SER A 213 -2.59 -1.69 5.54
C SER A 213 -2.69 -2.18 7.00
N PRO A 214 -2.54 -1.32 8.02
CA PRO A 214 -2.84 -1.70 9.40
C PRO A 214 -4.29 -2.17 9.56
N VAL A 215 -4.52 -3.14 10.46
CA VAL A 215 -5.87 -3.47 10.93
C VAL A 215 -6.29 -2.45 11.98
N LYS A 216 -7.38 -1.73 11.71
CA LYS A 216 -7.95 -0.75 12.63
C LYS A 216 -9.08 -1.38 13.44
N LYS A 217 -9.20 -0.98 14.70
CA LYS A 217 -10.37 -1.17 15.55
C LYS A 217 -11.50 -0.20 15.17
N ASP A 218 -12.65 -0.39 15.79
CA ASP A 218 -13.83 0.46 15.63
C ASP A 218 -13.57 1.94 16.02
N ASP A 219 -12.60 2.20 16.90
CA ASP A 219 -12.16 3.55 17.28
C ASP A 219 -11.12 4.17 16.32
N GLY A 220 -10.75 3.45 15.25
CA GLY A 220 -9.76 3.86 14.26
C GLY A 220 -8.30 3.64 14.68
N LEU A 221 -8.07 3.05 15.86
CA LEU A 221 -6.74 2.76 16.40
C LEU A 221 -6.25 1.38 16.01
N VAL A 222 -4.94 1.16 16.17
CA VAL A 222 -4.28 -0.13 15.88
C VAL A 222 -3.91 -0.84 17.18
N ASP A 223 -4.12 -2.16 17.20
CA ASP A 223 -3.50 -3.03 18.22
C ASP A 223 -1.99 -3.11 18.00
N ASP A 224 -1.29 -2.30 18.77
CA ASP A 224 0.16 -2.23 18.81
C ASP A 224 0.71 -3.18 19.88
N GLU A 225 1.52 -4.14 19.48
CA GLU A 225 2.30 -4.95 20.41
C GLU A 225 3.64 -4.30 20.64
N VAL A 226 3.95 -3.98 21.90
CA VAL A 226 5.25 -3.44 22.31
C VAL A 226 5.96 -4.46 23.20
N SER A 227 7.24 -4.65 22.95
CA SER A 227 8.11 -5.55 23.73
C SER A 227 9.50 -4.96 23.86
N LEU A 228 10.24 -5.45 24.86
CA LEU A 228 11.69 -5.34 24.86
C LEU A 228 12.28 -6.23 23.76
N SER A 229 13.33 -5.78 23.08
CA SER A 229 14.13 -6.59 22.17
C SER A 229 14.85 -7.71 22.92
N PRO A 230 15.33 -8.77 22.23
CA PRO A 230 16.24 -9.72 22.83
C PRO A 230 17.45 -9.01 23.47
N LEU A 231 17.81 -9.43 24.68
CA LEU A 231 18.95 -8.86 25.40
C LEU A 231 20.24 -9.20 24.66
N THR A 232 21.06 -8.18 24.41
CA THR A 232 22.39 -8.32 23.80
C THR A 232 23.44 -7.93 24.84
N ALA A 233 24.52 -8.70 25.00
CA ALA A 233 25.59 -8.33 25.92
C ALA A 233 26.24 -7.01 25.46
N VAL A 234 26.52 -6.11 26.41
CA VAL A 234 27.27 -4.87 26.11
C VAL A 234 28.73 -5.19 25.84
N THR A 235 29.32 -4.49 24.88
CA THR A 235 30.76 -4.54 24.65
C THR A 235 31.48 -3.56 25.59
N PRO A 236 32.77 -3.78 25.90
CA PRO A 236 33.55 -2.86 26.73
C PRO A 236 33.53 -1.41 26.21
N ASP A 237 33.57 -1.23 24.89
CA ASP A 237 33.58 0.09 24.25
C ASP A 237 32.25 0.84 24.43
N GLU A 238 31.11 0.12 24.48
CA GLU A 238 29.78 0.71 24.68
C GLU A 238 29.54 1.21 26.12
N CYS A 239 30.37 0.77 27.07
CA CYS A 239 30.32 1.19 28.46
C CYS A 239 31.40 2.21 28.84
N SER A 240 32.14 2.71 27.86
CA SER A 240 33.30 3.59 28.05
C SER A 240 33.00 5.08 27.77
N ALA A 241 31.72 5.47 27.67
CA ALA A 241 31.29 6.85 27.42
C ALA A 241 31.25 7.73 28.67
#